data_AF-A0A9D0LK76-F1
#
_entry.id   AF-A0A9D0LK76-F1
#
_cell.length_a   1.000
_cell.length_b   1.000
_cell.length_c   1.000
_cell.angle_alpha   90.00
_cell.angle_beta   90.00
_cell.angle_gamma   90.00
#
_symmetry.space_group_name_H-M   'P 1'
#
loop_
_entity.id
_entity.type
_entity.pdbx_description
1 polymer ?
#
loop_
_entity_poly.entity_id
_entity_poly.type
_entity_poly.pdbx_seq_one_letter_code
_entity_poly.pdbx_strand_id
1 'polypeptide(L)'
;MSETQTGELLLLLAVLFGLAFALGGLLERWRIPGILGALFVAMAAHYTPLGRELSQAPLYDAFTFLAELGVLFLLFFIGMQIDLKEMRSLSRDIVWATVLNTAFPFLFGVAVMLWLGYGWVVAFVIGLTRMP
;
A
#
# COMPACT_ATOMS: atom_id res chain seq x y z
N MET A 1 25.61 2.19 4.88
CA MET A 1 25.11 3.18 5.86
C MET A 1 26.11 3.27 7.00
N SER A 2 26.43 4.48 7.46
CA SER A 2 27.22 4.67 8.69
C SER A 2 26.36 4.39 9.94
N GLU A 3 26.99 4.19 11.09
CA GLU A 3 26.30 3.98 12.38
C GLU A 3 25.32 5.12 12.70
N THR A 4 25.70 6.36 12.37
CA THR A 4 24.87 7.56 12.54
C THR A 4 23.60 7.52 11.70
N GLN A 5 23.71 7.13 10.43
CA GLN A 5 22.57 6.99 9.51
C GLN A 5 21.62 5.88 9.94
N THR A 6 22.15 4.79 10.49
CA THR A 6 21.32 3.71 11.05
C THR A 6 20.52 4.21 12.26
N GLY A 7 21.17 4.96 13.17
CA GLY A 7 20.48 5.57 14.30
C GLY A 7 19.38 6.54 13.88
N GLU A 8 19.64 7.37 12.87
CA GLU A 8 18.68 8.29 12.27
C GLU A 8 17.48 7.55 11.66
N LEU A 9 17.71 6.48 10.90
CA LEU A 9 16.63 5.64 10.34
C LEU A 9 15.75 5.05 11.46
N LEU A 10 16.37 4.48 12.49
CA LEU A 10 15.63 3.87 13.61
C LEU A 10 14.80 4.92 14.37
N LEU A 11 15.34 6.12 14.57
CA LEU A 11 14.61 7.23 15.18
C LEU A 11 13.42 7.65 14.31
N LEU A 12 13.63 7.82 13.00
CA LEU A 12 12.56 8.16 12.05
C LEU A 12 11.46 7.10 12.05
N LEU A 13 11.81 5.81 12.01
CA LEU A 13 10.85 4.71 12.08
C LEU A 13 10.08 4.72 13.40
N ALA A 14 10.75 4.94 14.54
CA ALA A 14 10.09 5.02 15.84
C ALA A 14 9.08 6.17 15.90
N VAL A 15 9.44 7.35 15.37
CA VAL A 15 8.53 8.51 15.30
C VAL A 15 7.37 8.21 14.36
N LEU A 16 7.62 7.72 13.15
CA LEU A 16 6.57 7.43 12.18
C LEU A 16 5.60 6.36 12.67
N PHE A 17 6.09 5.26 13.24
CA PHE A 17 5.24 4.22 13.80
C PHE A 17 4.49 4.68 15.05
N GLY A 18 5.14 5.45 15.93
CA GLY A 18 4.48 6.02 17.11
C GLY A 18 3.32 6.93 16.72
N LEU A 19 3.53 7.84 15.75
CA LEU A 19 2.49 8.71 15.23
C LEU A 19 1.40 7.92 14.50
N ALA A 20 1.77 6.94 13.66
CA ALA A 20 0.81 6.12 12.91
C ALA A 20 -0.09 5.32 13.85
N PHE A 21 0.47 4.75 14.92
CA PHE A 21 -0.28 4.01 15.93
C PHE A 21 -1.20 4.94 16.74
N ALA A 22 -0.69 6.08 17.19
CA ALA A 22 -1.48 7.06 17.93
C ALA A 22 -2.66 7.59 17.10
N LEU A 23 -2.40 7.97 15.84
CA LEU A 23 -3.44 8.43 14.93
C LEU A 23 -4.40 7.29 14.55
N GLY A 24 -3.89 6.09 14.29
CA GLY A 24 -4.70 4.90 14.02
C GLY A 24 -5.70 4.61 15.14
N GLY A 25 -5.23 4.60 16.40
CA GLY A 25 -6.11 4.42 17.56
C GLY A 25 -7.13 5.55 17.73
N LEU A 26 -6.77 6.79 17.40
CA LEU A 26 -7.71 7.92 17.40
C LEU A 26 -8.79 7.77 16.31
N LEU A 27 -8.40 7.36 15.10
CA LEU A 27 -9.30 7.12 13.98
C LEU A 27 -10.27 5.96 14.28
N GLU A 28 -9.78 4.89 14.91
CA GLU A 28 -10.61 3.76 15.31
C GLU A 28 -11.69 4.16 16.31
N ARG A 29 -11.42 5.13 17.20
CA ARG A 29 -12.44 5.71 18.09
C ARG A 29 -13.60 6.35 17.32
N TRP A 30 -13.36 6.79 16.08
CA TRP A 30 -14.37 7.34 15.18
C TRP A 30 -14.87 6.32 14.14
N ARG A 31 -14.58 5.02 14.31
CA ARG A 31 -14.91 3.94 13.38
C ARG A 31 -14.27 4.08 11.99
N ILE A 32 -13.14 4.78 11.92
CA ILE A 32 -12.33 4.89 10.72
C ILE A 32 -11.24 3.78 10.77
N PRO A 33 -10.95 3.05 9.67
CA PRO A 33 -9.91 2.02 9.67
C PRO A 33 -8.53 2.56 10.07
N GLY A 34 -7.89 1.94 11.07
CA GLY A 34 -6.62 2.42 11.63
C GLY A 34 -5.46 2.51 10.62
N ILE A 35 -5.50 1.71 9.55
CA ILE A 35 -4.49 1.75 8.47
C ILE A 35 -4.40 3.13 7.78
N LEU A 36 -5.49 3.89 7.78
CA LEU A 36 -5.50 5.26 7.26
C LEU A 36 -4.64 6.20 8.12
N GLY A 37 -4.41 5.87 9.39
CA GLY A 37 -3.51 6.62 10.27
C GLY A 37 -2.09 6.63 9.73
N ALA A 38 -1.56 5.49 9.31
CA ALA A 38 -0.24 5.40 8.68
C ALA A 38 -0.16 6.21 7.38
N LEU A 39 -1.21 6.17 6.55
CA LEU A 39 -1.29 6.94 5.32
C LEU A 39 -1.26 8.45 5.59
N PHE A 40 -2.06 8.94 6.55
CA PHE A 40 -2.09 10.37 6.88
C PHE A 40 -0.79 10.84 7.52
N VAL A 41 -0.17 10.02 8.38
CA VAL A 41 1.13 10.35 8.98
C VAL A 41 2.20 10.46 7.90
N ALA A 42 2.29 9.50 6.98
CA ALA A 42 3.26 9.55 5.88
C ALA A 42 3.01 10.76 4.96
N MET A 43 1.76 11.03 4.61
CA MET A 43 1.38 12.19 3.78
C MET A 43 1.72 13.52 4.47
N ALA A 44 1.50 13.63 5.78
CA ALA A 44 1.88 14.81 6.55
C ALA A 44 3.42 14.93 6.67
N ALA A 45 4.10 13.83 7.00
CA ALA A 45 5.54 13.77 7.13
C ALA A 45 6.27 14.19 5.85
N HIS A 46 5.71 13.88 4.67
CA HIS A 46 6.26 14.30 3.37
C HIS A 46 6.49 15.82 3.25
N TYR A 47 5.63 16.63 3.89
CA TYR A 47 5.76 18.10 3.89
C TYR A 47 6.68 18.64 5.00
N THR A 48 7.26 17.76 5.83
CA THR A 48 8.17 18.14 6.91
C THR A 48 9.63 17.87 6.53
N PRO A 49 10.61 18.49 7.22
CA PRO A 49 12.03 18.19 7.01
C PRO A 49 12.36 16.70 7.19
N LEU A 50 11.68 16.03 8.14
CA LEU A 50 11.84 14.59 8.40
C LEU A 50 11.50 13.73 7.17
N GLY A 51 10.42 14.06 6.46
CA GLY A 51 10.05 13.34 5.23
C GLY A 51 11.04 13.60 4.09
N ARG A 52 11.62 14.80 4.03
CA ARG A 52 12.65 15.12 3.04
C ARG A 52 13.92 14.33 3.30
N GLU A 53 14.39 14.24 4.53
CA GLU A 53 15.56 13.44 4.92
C GLU A 53 15.34 11.94 4.61
N LEU A 54 14.16 11.40 4.94
CA LEU A 54 13.81 10.01 4.64
C LEU A 54 13.76 9.71 3.13
N SER A 55 13.44 10.71 2.30
CA SER A 55 13.37 10.58 0.83
C SER A 55 14.73 10.60 0.12
N GLN A 56 15.83 10.75 0.87
CA GLN A 56 17.18 10.80 0.31
C GLN A 56 17.96 9.51 0.59
N ALA A 57 18.79 9.11 -0.37
CA ALA A 57 19.72 8.00 -0.16
C ALA A 57 20.77 8.39 0.91
N PRO A 58 21.16 7.47 1.81
CA PRO A 58 20.86 6.04 1.81
C PRO A 58 19.65 5.62 2.66
N LEU A 59 18.98 6.56 3.35
CA LEU A 59 17.84 6.26 4.23
C LEU A 59 16.64 5.73 3.43
N TYR A 60 16.38 6.34 2.27
CA TYR A 60 15.29 5.95 1.37
C TYR A 60 15.41 4.49 0.92
N ASP A 61 16.62 4.04 0.57
CA ASP A 61 16.85 2.68 0.08
C ASP A 61 16.56 1.64 1.18
N ALA A 62 17.05 1.91 2.39
CA ALA A 62 16.79 1.05 3.55
C ALA A 62 15.32 1.05 3.97
N PHE A 63 14.66 2.21 3.94
CA PHE A 63 13.23 2.33 4.23
C PHE A 63 12.39 1.58 3.19
N THR A 64 12.70 1.73 1.91
CA THR A 64 12.01 1.05 0.81
C THR A 64 12.20 -0.46 0.91
N PHE A 65 13.42 -0.92 1.17
CA PHE A 65 13.71 -2.33 1.41
C PHE A 65 12.89 -2.90 2.57
N LEU A 66 12.77 -2.17 3.68
CA LEU A 66 11.97 -2.61 4.82
C LEU A 66 10.46 -2.62 4.50
N ALA A 67 9.98 -1.66 3.72
CA ALA A 67 8.60 -1.63 3.24
C ALA A 67 8.28 -2.82 2.32
N GLU A 68 9.19 -3.15 1.40
CA GLU A 68 9.07 -4.33 0.53
C GLU A 68 9.06 -5.63 1.36
N LEU A 69 9.93 -5.76 2.36
CA LEU A 69 9.88 -6.88 3.29
C LEU A 69 8.55 -6.94 4.05
N GLY A 70 8.02 -5.80 4.50
CA GLY A 70 6.72 -5.71 5.15
C GLY A 70 5.59 -6.22 4.24
N VAL A 71 5.58 -5.83 2.97
CA VAL A 71 4.60 -6.31 1.97
C VAL A 71 4.76 -7.81 1.74
N LEU A 72 5.99 -8.30 1.59
CA LEU A 72 6.24 -9.73 1.41
C LEU A 72 5.77 -10.55 2.62
N PHE A 73 6.06 -10.12 3.84
CA PHE A 73 5.60 -10.78 5.05
C PHE A 73 4.07 -10.73 5.18
N LEU A 74 3.44 -9.61 4.80
CA LEU A 74 1.98 -9.50 4.79
C LEU A 74 1.34 -10.48 3.80
N LEU A 75 1.82 -10.53 2.56
CA LEU A 75 1.31 -11.46 1.54
C LEU A 75 1.56 -12.92 1.94
N PHE A 76 2.72 -13.22 2.52
CA PHE A 76 3.03 -14.54 3.07
C PHE A 76 2.08 -14.91 4.21
N PHE A 77 1.84 -14.00 5.15
CA PHE A 77 0.92 -14.20 6.27
C PHE A 77 -0.52 -14.41 5.81
N ILE A 78 -0.98 -13.63 4.82
CA ILE A 78 -2.29 -13.84 4.18
C ILE A 78 -2.34 -15.24 3.58
N GLY A 79 -1.31 -15.64 2.82
CA GLY A 79 -1.22 -16.98 2.23
C GLY A 79 -1.26 -18.11 3.26
N MET A 80 -0.61 -17.95 4.41
CA MET A 80 -0.64 -18.94 5.50
C MET A 80 -2.01 -19.07 6.18
N GLN A 81 -2.83 -18.02 6.17
CA GLN A 81 -4.17 -18.05 6.77
C GLN A 81 -5.24 -18.68 5.88
N ILE A 82 -4.96 -18.89 4.58
CA ILE A 82 -5.93 -19.45 3.64
C ILE A 82 -6.07 -20.96 3.85
N ASP A 83 -7.31 -21.44 4.07
CA ASP A 83 -7.61 -22.87 4.04
C ASP A 83 -7.71 -23.37 2.58
N LEU A 84 -6.75 -24.22 2.19
CA LEU A 84 -6.68 -24.77 0.84
C LEU A 84 -7.89 -25.66 0.48
N LYS A 85 -8.52 -26.32 1.45
CA LYS A 85 -9.71 -27.16 1.21
C LYS A 85 -10.92 -26.28 0.93
N GLU A 86 -11.10 -25.21 1.69
CA GLU A 86 -12.16 -24.22 1.47
C GLU A 86 -11.96 -23.47 0.15
N MET A 87 -10.73 -23.05 -0.15
CA MET A 87 -10.40 -22.42 -1.43
C MET A 87 -10.70 -23.35 -2.62
N ARG A 88 -10.49 -24.66 -2.46
CA ARG A 88 -10.81 -25.65 -3.50
C ARG A 88 -12.32 -25.84 -3.66
N SER A 89 -13.09 -25.92 -2.58
CA SER A 89 -14.55 -26.08 -2.66
C SER A 89 -15.23 -24.86 -3.27
N LEU A 90 -14.70 -23.65 -3.01
CA LEU A 90 -15.21 -22.38 -3.54
C LEU A 90 -14.49 -21.92 -4.83
N SER A 91 -13.67 -22.77 -5.44
CA SER A 91 -12.78 -22.40 -6.54
C SER A 91 -13.49 -21.74 -7.72
N ARG A 92 -14.66 -22.23 -8.12
CA ARG A 92 -15.45 -21.63 -9.21
C ARG A 92 -15.92 -20.22 -8.84
N ASP A 93 -16.43 -20.04 -7.63
CA ASP A 93 -16.94 -18.75 -7.17
C ASP A 93 -15.82 -17.74 -7.01
N ILE A 94 -14.67 -18.17 -6.49
CA ILE A 94 -13.45 -17.36 -6.40
C ILE A 94 -13.00 -16.92 -7.78
N VAL A 95 -12.92 -17.83 -8.76
CA VAL A 95 -12.50 -17.47 -10.12
C VAL A 95 -13.45 -16.45 -10.74
N TRP A 96 -14.77 -16.67 -10.66
CA TRP A 96 -15.73 -15.70 -11.19
C TRP A 96 -15.68 -14.37 -10.45
N ALA A 97 -15.61 -14.38 -9.12
CA ALA A 97 -15.50 -13.18 -8.31
C ALA A 97 -14.24 -12.38 -8.67
N THR A 98 -13.08 -13.04 -8.76
CA THR A 98 -11.82 -12.40 -9.15
C THR A 98 -11.89 -11.86 -10.57
N VAL A 99 -12.34 -12.66 -11.55
CA VAL A 99 -12.42 -12.20 -12.95
C VAL A 99 -13.34 -11.00 -13.09
N LEU A 100 -14.53 -11.03 -12.49
CA LEU A 100 -15.46 -9.89 -12.57
C LEU A 100 -14.91 -8.67 -11.83
N ASN A 101 -14.39 -8.87 -10.61
CA ASN A 101 -13.86 -7.79 -9.78
C ASN A 101 -12.57 -7.18 -10.36
N THR A 102 -11.81 -7.91 -11.18
CA THR A 102 -10.63 -7.38 -11.89
C THR A 102 -11.02 -6.76 -13.24
N ALA A 103 -11.82 -7.45 -14.06
CA ALA A 103 -12.17 -7.00 -15.40
C ALA A 103 -13.03 -5.72 -15.37
N PHE A 104 -13.95 -5.61 -14.41
CA PHE A 104 -14.87 -4.47 -14.37
C PHE A 104 -14.15 -3.14 -14.05
N PRO A 105 -13.36 -3.01 -12.97
CA PRO A 105 -12.59 -1.79 -12.72
C PRO A 105 -11.55 -1.49 -13.79
N PHE A 106 -10.92 -2.53 -14.36
CA PHE A 106 -9.98 -2.38 -15.47
C PHE A 106 -10.66 -1.74 -16.69
N LEU A 107 -11.73 -2.35 -17.21
CA LEU A 107 -12.44 -1.86 -18.38
C LEU A 107 -13.06 -0.49 -18.12
N PHE A 108 -13.59 -0.25 -16.93
CA PHE A 108 -14.13 1.04 -16.54
C PHE A 108 -13.04 2.12 -16.54
N GLY A 109 -11.87 1.83 -15.97
CA GLY A 109 -10.72 2.73 -15.99
C GLY A 109 -10.26 3.08 -17.41
N VAL A 110 -10.15 2.07 -18.29
CA VAL A 110 -9.81 2.28 -19.71
C VAL A 110 -10.87 3.14 -20.40
N ALA A 111 -12.15 2.80 -20.26
CA ALA A 111 -13.26 3.48 -20.92
C ALA A 111 -13.35 4.96 -20.51
N VAL A 112 -13.21 5.26 -19.21
CA VAL A 112 -13.21 6.63 -18.70
C VAL A 112 -12.04 7.43 -19.28
N MET A 113 -10.83 6.87 -19.31
CA MET A 113 -9.66 7.58 -19.84
C MET A 113 -9.78 7.83 -21.35
N LEU A 114 -10.32 6.89 -22.12
CA LEU A 114 -10.60 7.09 -23.55
C LEU A 114 -11.68 8.15 -23.75
N TRP A 115 -12.74 8.14 -22.93
CA TRP A 115 -13.81 9.15 -22.98
C TRP A 115 -13.30 10.56 -22.67
N LEU A 116 -12.33 10.69 -21.76
CA LEU A 116 -11.64 11.94 -21.47
C LEU A 116 -10.63 12.37 -22.56
N GLY A 117 -10.49 11.60 -23.63
CA GLY A 117 -9.63 11.93 -24.78
C GLY A 117 -8.16 11.54 -24.62
N TYR A 118 -7.81 10.71 -23.63
CA TYR A 118 -6.44 10.21 -23.48
C TYR A 118 -6.15 9.09 -24.49
N GLY A 119 -4.88 8.97 -24.87
CA GLY A 119 -4.42 7.92 -25.77
C GLY A 119 -4.54 6.52 -25.18
N TRP A 120 -4.60 5.50 -26.06
CA TRP A 120 -4.75 4.09 -25.70
C TRP A 120 -3.76 3.58 -24.65
N VAL A 121 -2.49 3.98 -24.75
CA VAL A 121 -1.44 3.55 -23.82
C VAL A 121 -1.74 4.05 -22.41
N VAL A 122 -2.10 5.33 -22.26
CA VAL A 122 -2.41 5.95 -20.96
C VAL A 122 -3.67 5.33 -20.37
N ALA A 123 -4.70 5.14 -21.20
CA ALA A 123 -5.95 4.51 -20.78
C ALA A 123 -5.72 3.08 -20.27
N PHE A 124 -4.92 2.28 -21.00
CA PHE A 124 -4.59 0.91 -20.62
C PHE A 124 -3.80 0.84 -19.31
N VAL A 125 -2.76 1.67 -19.16
CA VAL A 125 -1.95 1.73 -17.93
C VAL A 125 -2.81 2.08 -16.73
N ILE A 126 -3.68 3.08 -16.85
CA ILE A 126 -4.58 3.47 -15.75
C ILE A 126 -5.58 2.37 -15.45
N GLY A 127 -6.13 1.71 -16.47
CA GLY A 127 -6.96 0.52 -16.29
C GLY A 127 -6.26 -0.53 -15.45
N LEU A 128 -5.00 -0.88 -15.79
CA LEU A 128 -4.21 -1.87 -15.05
C LEU A 128 -4.02 -1.47 -13.59
N THR A 129 -3.78 -0.20 -13.29
CA THR A 129 -3.62 0.30 -11.92
C THR A 129 -4.90 0.21 -11.07
N ARG A 130 -6.07 0.00 -11.69
CA ARG A 130 -7.35 -0.17 -10.98
C ARG A 130 -7.72 -1.62 -10.70
N MET A 131 -6.89 -2.57 -11.11
CA MET A 131 -7.07 -3.96 -10.74
C MET A 131 -6.83 -4.12 -9.22
N PRO A 132 -7.78 -4.72 -8.48
CA PRO A 132 -7.62 -5.02 -7.06
C PRO A 132 -6.64 -6.17 -6.82
#